data_AF-A0A447PHK6-F1
#
_entry.id   AF-A0A447PHK6-F1
#
_cell.length_a   1.000
_cell.length_b   1.000
_cell.length_c   1.000
_cell.angle_alpha   90.00
_cell.angle_beta   90.00
_cell.angle_gamma   90.00
#
_symmetry.space_group_name_H-M   'P 1'
#
loop_
_entity.id
_entity.type
_entity.pdbx_description
1 polymer ?
#
loop_
_entity_poly.entity_id
_entity_poly.type
_entity_poly.pdbx_seq_one_letter_code
_entity_poly.pdbx_strand_id
1 'polypeptide(L)'
;MNLCRKLVAITPEPLECVFLADSGSVSVEVAMKMALQYWQARGESRQRFLTFRHGYHGDTFGAMSVCDPDNSMHSLWKGYLPENLFAPAPQSRMDGEWDESDIAPFARLMAAHRHEISRRDSGTYRSGRGRDAHISSTMAQAYS
;
A
#
# COMPACT_ATOMS: atom_id res chain seq x y z
N MET A 1 22.80 -16.78 -5.28
CA MET A 1 21.93 -16.11 -6.27
C MET A 1 20.82 -17.03 -6.84
N ASN A 2 20.03 -17.68 -5.98
CA ASN A 2 18.89 -18.50 -6.42
C ASN A 2 17.56 -17.95 -5.87
N LEU A 3 17.57 -17.43 -4.64
CA LEU A 3 16.37 -16.88 -3.99
C LEU A 3 15.66 -15.79 -4.79
N CYS A 4 16.33 -14.72 -5.22
CA CYS A 4 15.66 -13.63 -5.95
C CYS A 4 14.99 -14.10 -7.24
N ARG A 5 15.63 -15.01 -7.99
CA ARG A 5 15.04 -15.61 -9.20
C ARG A 5 13.81 -16.45 -8.88
N LYS A 6 13.85 -17.23 -7.79
CA LYS A 6 12.69 -17.98 -7.31
C LYS A 6 11.55 -17.06 -6.89
N LEU A 7 11.84 -15.96 -6.21
CA LEU A 7 10.85 -14.97 -5.79
C LEU A 7 10.15 -14.35 -7.00
N VAL A 8 10.92 -13.87 -7.99
CA VAL A 8 10.35 -13.34 -9.25
C VAL A 8 9.49 -14.39 -9.96
N ALA A 9 9.92 -15.65 -9.99
CA ALA A 9 9.18 -16.72 -10.65
C ALA A 9 7.85 -17.09 -9.99
N ILE A 10 7.65 -16.77 -8.70
CA ILE A 10 6.39 -17.03 -7.97
C ILE A 10 5.51 -15.78 -7.80
N THR A 11 6.01 -14.59 -8.14
CA THR A 11 5.26 -13.34 -8.09
C THR A 11 4.51 -13.09 -9.40
N PRO A 12 3.44 -12.28 -9.39
CA PRO A 12 2.76 -11.86 -10.62
C PRO A 12 3.73 -11.26 -11.64
N GLU A 13 3.46 -11.48 -12.93
CA GLU A 13 4.33 -11.10 -14.07
C GLU A 13 4.87 -9.66 -14.01
N PRO A 14 4.11 -8.62 -13.59
CA PRO A 14 4.65 -7.26 -13.51
C PRO A 14 5.78 -7.05 -12.47
N LEU A 15 6.03 -8.02 -11.58
CA LEU A 15 7.04 -7.93 -10.52
C LEU A 15 8.33 -8.64 -10.93
N GLU A 16 9.22 -7.90 -11.59
CA GLU A 16 10.44 -8.45 -12.19
C GLU A 16 11.70 -8.27 -11.33
N CYS A 17 11.62 -7.41 -10.31
CA CYS A 17 12.76 -7.00 -9.49
C CYS A 17 12.52 -7.25 -8.00
N VAL A 18 13.58 -7.65 -7.30
CA VAL A 18 13.56 -7.90 -5.86
C VAL A 18 14.59 -7.00 -5.19
N PHE A 19 14.13 -6.21 -4.24
CA PHE A 19 14.98 -5.50 -3.29
C PHE A 19 14.92 -6.24 -1.94
N LEU A 20 16.08 -6.62 -1.40
CA LEU A 20 16.17 -7.30 -0.10
C LEU A 20 16.35 -6.26 1.02
N ALA A 21 15.64 -6.44 2.12
CA ALA A 21 15.73 -5.61 3.30
C ALA A 21 15.72 -6.47 4.57
N ASP A 22 16.25 -5.91 5.66
CA ASP A 22 16.51 -6.63 6.91
C ASP A 22 15.24 -6.88 7.75
N SER A 23 14.15 -6.14 7.48
CA SER A 23 12.87 -6.32 8.18
C SER A 23 11.66 -5.93 7.31
N GLY A 24 10.47 -6.29 7.77
CA GLY A 24 9.20 -5.91 7.14
C GLY A 24 9.00 -4.39 7.09
N SER A 25 9.19 -3.69 8.21
CA SER A 25 9.04 -2.23 8.29
C SER A 25 10.02 -1.49 7.36
N VAL A 26 11.27 -1.97 7.28
CA VAL A 26 12.26 -1.40 6.35
C VAL A 26 11.87 -1.65 4.90
N SER A 27 11.32 -2.83 4.59
CA SER A 27 10.80 -3.14 3.26
C SER A 27 9.67 -2.19 2.84
N VAL A 28 8.76 -1.86 3.77
CA VAL A 28 7.68 -0.88 3.55
C VAL A 28 8.24 0.51 3.29
N GLU A 29 9.20 0.98 4.10
CA GLU A 29 9.80 2.31 3.89
C GLU A 29 10.56 2.43 2.56
N VAL A 30 11.25 1.37 2.14
CA VAL A 30 11.89 1.34 0.82
C VAL A 30 10.84 1.48 -0.28
N ALA A 31 9.74 0.74 -0.19
CA ALA A 31 8.67 0.83 -1.18
C ALA A 31 7.94 2.18 -1.17
N MET A 32 7.76 2.81 0.00
CA MET A 32 7.27 4.19 0.12
C MET A 32 8.19 5.17 -0.61
N LYS A 33 9.51 5.08 -0.38
CA LYS A 33 10.50 5.94 -1.04
C LYS A 33 10.47 5.76 -2.55
N MET A 34 10.35 4.53 -3.04
CA MET A 34 10.25 4.25 -4.47
C MET A 34 8.99 4.87 -5.08
N ALA A 35 7.84 4.78 -4.41
CA ALA A 35 6.59 5.38 -4.88
C ALA A 35 6.69 6.92 -4.96
N LEU A 36 7.25 7.56 -3.93
CA LEU A 36 7.47 9.01 -3.90
C LEU A 36 8.46 9.45 -4.99
N GLN A 37 9.58 8.72 -5.13
CA GLN A 37 10.61 9.00 -6.12
C GLN A 37 10.07 8.88 -7.55
N TYR A 38 9.19 7.91 -7.83
CA TYR A 38 8.53 7.78 -9.13
C TYR A 38 7.76 9.05 -9.51
N TRP A 39 6.94 9.58 -8.62
CA TRP A 39 6.17 10.81 -8.90
C TRP A 39 7.05 12.05 -8.97
N GLN A 40 8.06 12.14 -8.11
CA GLN A 40 9.05 13.22 -8.17
C GLN A 40 9.78 13.23 -9.53
N ALA A 41 10.19 12.06 -10.04
CA ALA A 41 10.83 11.93 -11.35
C ALA A 41 9.91 12.34 -12.51
N ARG A 42 8.58 12.26 -12.31
CA ARG A 42 7.56 12.75 -13.26
C ARG A 42 7.19 14.23 -13.07
N GLY A 43 7.84 14.92 -12.14
CA GLY A 43 7.55 16.33 -11.84
C GLY A 43 6.26 16.56 -11.04
N GLU A 44 5.70 15.51 -10.41
CA GLU A 44 4.49 15.60 -9.61
C GLU A 44 4.80 15.38 -8.13
N SER A 45 4.33 16.27 -7.26
CA SER A 45 4.53 16.16 -5.81
C SER A 45 3.38 15.39 -5.14
N ARG A 46 3.24 14.10 -5.47
CA ARG A 46 2.26 13.21 -4.81
C ARG A 46 2.90 12.57 -3.59
N GLN A 47 2.58 13.07 -2.39
CA GLN A 47 3.31 12.75 -1.15
C GLN A 47 2.51 11.97 -0.11
N ARG A 48 1.20 11.80 -0.31
CA ARG A 48 0.33 11.12 0.65
C ARG A 48 0.16 9.66 0.28
N PHE A 49 -0.07 8.80 1.26
CA PHE A 49 -0.45 7.41 1.05
C PHE A 49 -1.92 7.20 1.44
N LEU A 50 -2.54 6.18 0.85
CA LEU A 50 -3.90 5.74 1.18
C LEU A 50 -3.84 4.28 1.63
N THR A 51 -4.36 4.01 2.82
CA THR A 51 -4.33 2.70 3.47
C THR A 51 -5.67 2.45 4.18
N PHE A 52 -5.84 1.25 4.73
CA PHE A 52 -7.01 0.89 5.52
C PHE A 52 -6.75 1.12 7.01
N ARG A 53 -7.81 1.50 7.73
CA ARG A 53 -7.86 1.36 9.19
C ARG A 53 -7.71 -0.11 9.59
N HIS A 54 -7.25 -0.33 10.81
CA HIS A 54 -6.82 -1.62 11.35
C HIS A 54 -5.65 -2.30 10.61
N GLY A 55 -4.98 -1.60 9.68
CA GLY A 55 -3.77 -2.09 9.01
C GLY A 55 -2.51 -1.96 9.86
N TYR A 56 -1.58 -2.92 9.72
CA TYR A 56 -0.25 -2.90 10.32
C TYR A 56 0.82 -3.09 9.24
N HIS A 57 1.77 -2.16 9.19
CA HIS A 57 2.85 -2.10 8.20
C HIS A 57 4.25 -2.04 8.85
N GLY A 58 4.32 -2.06 10.18
CA GLY A 58 5.57 -2.02 10.94
C GLY A 58 5.73 -0.80 11.83
N ASP A 59 6.81 -0.79 12.60
CA ASP A 59 7.04 0.16 13.71
C ASP A 59 8.12 1.23 13.44
N THR A 60 8.72 1.26 12.25
CA THR A 60 9.57 2.40 11.85
C THR A 60 8.68 3.59 11.48
N PHE A 61 9.15 4.84 11.58
CA PHE A 61 8.27 6.01 11.46
C PHE A 61 7.51 6.09 10.13
N GLY A 62 8.15 5.75 9.00
CA GLY A 62 7.46 5.74 7.71
C GLY A 62 6.38 4.66 7.67
N ALA A 63 6.72 3.43 8.06
CA ALA A 63 5.78 2.31 8.13
C ALA A 63 4.61 2.58 9.09
N MET A 64 4.90 3.13 10.27
CA MET A 64 3.91 3.48 11.28
C MET A 64 2.95 4.56 10.77
N SER A 65 3.41 5.50 9.93
CA SER A 65 2.57 6.54 9.35
C SER A 65 1.46 6.02 8.43
N VAL A 66 1.55 4.77 7.97
CA VAL A 66 0.53 4.09 7.15
C VAL A 66 -0.19 2.97 7.90
N CYS A 67 0.07 2.80 9.20
CA CYS A 67 -0.71 1.95 10.11
C CYS A 67 -1.96 2.68 10.63
N ASP A 68 -2.89 1.94 11.24
CA ASP A 68 -4.04 2.55 11.91
C ASP A 68 -3.59 3.64 12.90
N PRO A 69 -4.03 4.91 12.73
CA PRO A 69 -3.60 6.02 13.58
C PRO A 69 -4.24 6.01 14.98
N ASP A 70 -5.36 5.30 15.14
CA ASP A 70 -6.17 5.34 16.36
C ASP A 70 -5.96 4.09 17.24
N ASN A 71 -5.31 3.05 16.72
CA ASN A 71 -5.06 1.81 17.45
C ASN A 71 -3.61 1.72 17.98
N SER A 72 -3.40 0.99 19.09
CA SER A 72 -2.07 0.74 19.70
C SER A 72 -1.30 2.02 20.12
N MET A 73 0.04 1.92 20.16
CA MET A 73 0.98 3.01 20.48
C MET A 73 1.07 4.09 19.40
N HIS A 74 0.40 3.97 18.25
CA HIS A 74 0.54 4.91 17.13
C HIS A 74 -0.02 6.31 17.47
N SER A 75 -1.07 6.35 18.28
CA SER A 75 -1.66 7.60 18.78
C SER A 75 -0.67 8.46 19.57
N LEU A 76 0.34 7.84 20.23
CA LEU A 76 1.40 8.54 20.96
C LEU A 76 2.33 9.34 20.04
N TRP A 77 2.46 8.92 18.79
CA TRP A 77 3.36 9.52 17.80
C TRP A 77 2.64 10.48 16.86
N LYS A 78 1.35 10.74 17.11
CA LYS A 78 0.56 11.70 16.35
C LYS A 78 1.24 13.09 16.36
N GLY A 79 1.38 13.69 15.20
CA GLY A 79 2.09 14.97 15.01
C GLY A 79 3.58 14.83 14.64
N TYR A 80 4.20 13.68 14.91
CA TYR A 80 5.53 13.34 14.39
C TYR A 80 5.46 12.58 13.07
N LEU A 81 4.39 11.81 12.87
CA LEU A 81 4.20 11.00 11.67
C LEU A 81 3.61 11.85 10.52
N PRO A 82 4.04 11.61 9.26
CA PRO A 82 3.37 12.16 8.08
C PRO A 82 1.87 11.87 8.05
N GLU A 83 1.08 12.84 7.60
CA GLU A 83 -0.37 12.68 7.47
C GLU A 83 -0.75 11.92 6.20
N ASN A 84 -1.45 10.80 6.37
CA ASN A 84 -1.93 9.94 5.30
C ASN A 84 -3.45 9.79 5.34
N LEU A 85 -4.01 9.20 4.27
CA LEU A 85 -5.44 8.95 4.13
C LEU A 85 -5.78 7.53 4.59
N PHE A 86 -6.91 7.40 5.29
CA PHE A 86 -7.34 6.13 5.88
C PHE A 86 -8.78 5.80 5.50
N ALA A 87 -8.97 4.74 4.72
CA ALA A 87 -10.29 4.17 4.45
C ALA A 87 -10.75 3.28 5.62
N PRO A 88 -12.06 3.16 5.89
CA PRO A 88 -12.59 2.16 6.81
C PRO A 88 -12.11 0.76 6.45
N ALA A 89 -11.81 -0.07 7.45
CA ALA A 89 -11.47 -1.47 7.23
C ALA A 89 -12.63 -2.21 6.54
N PRO A 90 -12.35 -3.11 5.57
CA PRO A 90 -13.37 -4.03 5.04
C PRO A 90 -14.08 -4.77 6.16
N GLN A 91 -15.40 -4.97 6.04
CA GLN A 91 -16.19 -5.71 7.02
C GLN A 91 -16.30 -7.20 6.66
N SER A 92 -16.02 -7.56 5.41
CA SER A 92 -15.93 -8.94 4.93
C SER A 92 -14.91 -9.70 5.76
N ARG A 93 -15.31 -10.91 6.18
CA ARG A 93 -14.43 -11.80 6.93
C ARG A 93 -13.34 -12.35 6.01
N MET A 94 -12.17 -12.61 6.59
CA MET A 94 -11.04 -13.21 5.86
C MET A 94 -11.39 -14.57 5.23
N ASP A 95 -12.25 -15.35 5.90
CA ASP A 95 -12.73 -16.67 5.47
C ASP A 95 -14.13 -16.65 4.83
N GLY A 96 -14.69 -15.45 4.62
CA GLY A 96 -16.05 -15.25 4.13
C GLY A 96 -16.13 -14.95 2.64
N GLU A 97 -17.36 -14.74 2.15
CA GLU A 97 -17.57 -14.13 0.85
C GLU A 97 -17.16 -12.66 0.88
N TRP A 98 -16.55 -12.22 -0.22
CA TRP A 98 -16.17 -10.83 -0.40
C TRP A 98 -17.38 -9.99 -0.78
N ASP A 99 -17.67 -8.95 0.01
CA ASP A 99 -18.61 -7.90 -0.35
C ASP A 99 -17.90 -6.80 -1.15
N GLU A 100 -18.29 -6.63 -2.42
CA GLU A 100 -17.76 -5.56 -3.27
C GLU A 100 -18.01 -4.16 -2.69
N SER A 101 -18.99 -3.99 -1.80
CA SER A 101 -19.26 -2.71 -1.15
C SER A 101 -18.11 -2.25 -0.23
N ASP A 102 -17.29 -3.18 0.29
CA ASP A 102 -16.19 -2.87 1.20
C ASP A 102 -15.09 -2.01 0.56
N ILE A 103 -14.90 -2.12 -0.76
CA ILE A 103 -13.91 -1.28 -1.46
C ILE A 103 -14.44 0.12 -1.75
N ALA A 104 -15.75 0.33 -1.75
CA ALA A 104 -16.35 1.60 -2.19
C ALA A 104 -15.81 2.84 -1.43
N PRO A 105 -15.64 2.81 -0.10
CA PRO A 105 -15.00 3.91 0.63
C PRO A 105 -13.57 4.19 0.17
N PHE A 106 -12.77 3.15 -0.03
CA PHE A 106 -11.38 3.27 -0.51
C PHE A 106 -11.34 3.87 -1.91
N ALA A 107 -12.18 3.37 -2.82
CA ALA A 107 -12.28 3.87 -4.19
C ALA A 107 -12.69 5.35 -4.23
N ARG A 108 -13.62 5.78 -3.36
CA ARG A 108 -14.03 7.19 -3.23
C ARG A 108 -12.87 8.08 -2.77
N LEU A 109 -12.15 7.68 -1.72
CA LEU A 109 -10.98 8.44 -1.24
C LEU A 109 -9.88 8.52 -2.31
N MET A 110 -9.63 7.40 -3.00
CA MET A 110 -8.67 7.35 -4.09
C MET A 110 -9.03 8.29 -5.24
N ALA A 111 -10.32 8.36 -5.62
CA ALA A 111 -10.80 9.26 -6.66
C ALA A 111 -10.70 10.73 -6.23
N ALA A 112 -11.10 11.04 -5.00
CA ALA A 112 -11.10 12.39 -4.45
C ALA A 112 -9.68 12.98 -4.29
N HIS A 113 -8.70 12.15 -3.92
CA HIS A 113 -7.32 12.57 -3.63
C HIS A 113 -6.29 12.08 -4.65
N ARG A 114 -6.73 11.78 -5.88
CA ARG A 114 -5.90 11.16 -6.93
C ARG A 114 -4.59 11.90 -7.23
N HIS A 115 -4.56 13.23 -7.06
CA HIS A 115 -3.41 14.09 -7.34
C HIS A 115 -2.43 14.19 -6.17
N GLU A 116 -2.78 13.62 -5.02
CA GLU A 116 -1.99 13.73 -3.80
C GLU A 116 -1.42 12.37 -3.39
N ILE A 117 -2.06 11.28 -3.83
CA ILE A 117 -1.69 9.91 -3.47
C ILE A 117 -0.52 9.42 -4.32
N SER A 118 0.54 8.99 -3.63
CA SER A 118 1.71 8.32 -4.19
C SER A 118 1.39 6.85 -4.50
N ARG A 119 0.70 6.62 -5.62
CA ARG A 119 0.43 5.28 -6.17
C ARG A 119 0.79 5.27 -7.65
N ARG A 120 1.13 4.13 -8.25
CA ARG A 120 1.18 4.05 -9.71
C ARG A 120 -0.24 4.05 -10.28
N ASP A 121 -0.47 4.80 -11.35
CA ASP A 121 -1.70 4.70 -12.14
C ASP A 121 -1.65 3.43 -13.00
N SER A 122 -1.93 2.27 -12.41
CA SER A 122 -2.31 1.09 -13.19
C SER A 122 -3.78 1.21 -13.57
N GLY A 123 -4.09 1.13 -14.87
CA GLY A 123 -5.44 1.30 -15.38
C GLY A 123 -6.42 0.31 -14.74
N THR A 124 -7.59 0.81 -14.34
CA THR A 124 -8.78 0.08 -13.86
C THR A 124 -8.56 -0.94 -12.74
N TYR A 125 -9.07 -0.63 -11.54
CA TYR A 125 -9.47 -1.62 -10.55
C TYR A 125 -10.51 -2.55 -11.21
N ARG A 126 -10.07 -3.70 -11.75
CA ARG A 126 -10.98 -4.74 -12.25
C ARG A 126 -11.47 -5.52 -11.04
N SER A 127 -12.78 -5.49 -10.78
CA SER A 127 -13.42 -6.43 -9.87
C SER A 127 -13.21 -7.85 -10.40
N GLY A 128 -12.29 -8.57 -9.79
CA GLY A 128 -12.06 -9.99 -10.06
C GLY A 128 -13.10 -10.82 -9.32
N ARG A 129 -13.93 -11.56 -10.05
CA ARG A 129 -14.79 -12.61 -9.49
C ARG A 129 -13.90 -13.73 -8.92
N GLY A 130 -13.97 -13.93 -7.60
CA GLY A 130 -13.50 -15.13 -6.92
C GLY A 130 -12.03 -15.10 -6.49
N ARG A 131 -11.80 -15.31 -5.18
CA ARG A 131 -10.55 -15.69 -4.47
C ARG A 131 -9.24 -14.92 -4.72
N ASP A 132 -9.20 -13.99 -5.66
CA ASP A 132 -8.02 -13.17 -6.01
C ASP A 132 -8.15 -11.72 -5.52
N ALA A 133 -8.92 -11.49 -4.45
CA ALA A 133 -8.88 -10.23 -3.71
C ALA A 133 -7.60 -10.14 -2.87
N HIS A 134 -6.44 -10.27 -3.51
CA HIS A 134 -5.19 -9.86 -2.91
C HIS A 134 -5.18 -8.33 -2.86
N ILE A 135 -5.71 -7.79 -1.75
CA ILE A 135 -5.40 -6.44 -1.29
C ILE A 135 -3.95 -6.48 -0.78
N SER A 136 -3.03 -6.71 -1.69
CA SER A 136 -1.60 -6.59 -1.46
C SER A 136 -1.04 -5.77 -2.61
N SER A 137 -0.31 -4.73 -2.22
CA SER A 137 0.66 -4.01 -3.05
C SER A 137 0.20 -2.81 -3.89
N THR A 138 -0.26 -1.75 -3.22
CA THR A 138 -0.05 -0.39 -3.77
C THR A 138 1.44 0.01 -3.73
N MET A 139 2.31 -0.80 -3.11
CA MET A 139 3.75 -0.55 -2.97
C MET A 139 4.65 -1.39 -3.90
N ALA A 140 4.16 -2.46 -4.55
CA ALA A 140 5.04 -3.31 -5.37
C ALA A 140 5.12 -2.90 -6.86
N GLN A 141 4.29 -1.98 -7.34
CA GLN A 141 4.28 -1.61 -8.76
C GLN A 141 5.28 -0.50 -9.14
N ALA A 142 6.25 -0.18 -8.28
CA ALA A 142 7.25 0.88 -8.51
C ALA A 142 8.36 0.52 -9.51
N TYR A 143 8.30 -0.63 -10.19
CA TYR A 143 9.25 -1.02 -11.23
C TYR A 143 8.64 -0.81 -12.63
N SER A 144 8.95 0.35 -13.21
CA SER A 144 9.21 0.63 -14.63
C SER A 144 9.27 2.13 -14.86
#